data_AF-A0AAE3DD86-F1
#
_entry.id   AF-A0AAE3DD86-F1
#
_cell.length_a   1.000
_cell.length_b   1.000
_cell.length_c   1.000
_cell.angle_alpha   90.00
_cell.angle_beta   90.00
_cell.angle_gamma   90.00
#
_symmetry.space_group_name_H-M   'P 1'
#
loop_
_entity.id
_entity.type
_entity.pdbx_description
1 polymer ?
#
loop_
_entity_poly.entity_id
_entity_poly.type
_entity_poly.pdbx_seq_one_letter_code
_entity_poly.pdbx_strand_id
1 'polypeptide(L)'
;MPRIIFKCPYLKGGSPAVMAHLKNLVGYIATRDGAEKIDPGNTRLAATNKQKELVAQLVQSFPESTELFEYEDYLSAPNRGNASAFITMVIEQNLSQLIHREKYLEYIAKRPRAQRFGTHGLFTGDRDSLVLSQVAEAVAEHPGNVWLPIISLRREDASRLGYDSAENWRSFLSSYAIQMAEAMKIPWEQFRWYAAFHNESHHPHIHMVCYSADPSKGFLTKTGIAQIKSGLAKHIFRQELTALYAQQTRSRDALVQNTCEVMAQLITQMQTGVLENSRIEHLVTVLAQRLRFLSGKKQYGYLKAPLKSLVDEIVDELARDIRVAKAYALWYEQREEVLRTYQEDLPARLPLSQQKEFKKIKNIVIQEALRLGELSQVFLPDEDTVAPEDLPELLCERNGQATEAPPAAAWSKRYKEARQFLYGSDGHPQDQGKALALFRTEALAGNDLAMYALAKLLLVKGEVSQDLSEALRWLRRSAELNNQFAQYRLGKLLFQGELLPQNVEEALQWLMASAQQGNQFAQYALGKLYLLGKEVPQDRDAAGRWLSLAAAQGNEYAQYFLDHMDDRSAAPLLLSATRLLHHLGNIFREQEPPPRSGGMRIAVDRKLLQKIREKKTARGHKWDDHEPSMSL
;
A
#
# COMPACT_ATOMS: atom_id res chain seq x y z
N MET A 1 -11.42 -23.56 -19.74
CA MET A 1 -10.36 -23.03 -18.87
C MET A 1 -9.30 -24.09 -18.68
N PRO A 2 -8.01 -23.73 -18.81
CA PRO A 2 -6.90 -24.66 -18.61
C PRO A 2 -6.97 -25.24 -17.19
N ARG A 3 -7.02 -26.57 -17.07
CA ARG A 3 -7.14 -27.26 -15.78
C ARG A 3 -6.19 -28.45 -15.71
N ILE A 4 -5.30 -28.41 -14.73
CA ILE A 4 -4.37 -29.50 -14.41
C ILE A 4 -4.68 -30.04 -13.01
N ILE A 5 -4.65 -31.36 -12.88
CA ILE A 5 -4.74 -32.04 -11.58
C ILE A 5 -3.32 -32.38 -11.15
N PHE A 6 -2.94 -31.90 -9.97
CA PHE A 6 -1.67 -32.22 -9.32
C PHE A 6 -1.95 -32.75 -7.92
N LYS A 7 -1.49 -33.98 -7.64
CA LYS A 7 -1.50 -34.58 -6.30
C LYS A 7 -0.07 -35.01 -5.96
N CYS A 8 0.36 -34.87 -4.71
CA CYS A 8 1.72 -35.24 -4.30
C CYS A 8 1.72 -35.88 -2.90
N PRO A 9 1.23 -37.12 -2.76
CA PRO A 9 1.42 -37.89 -1.53
C PRO A 9 2.90 -38.21 -1.29
N TYR A 10 3.25 -38.61 -0.07
CA TYR A 10 4.59 -39.07 0.27
C TYR A 10 4.55 -40.27 1.21
N LEU A 11 5.62 -41.05 1.18
CA LEU A 11 5.87 -42.16 2.09
C LEU A 11 7.16 -41.89 2.86
N LYS A 12 7.16 -42.17 4.17
CA LYS A 12 8.33 -42.06 5.02
C LYS A 12 9.09 -43.39 5.00
N GLY A 13 10.34 -43.36 4.52
CA GLY A 13 11.21 -44.53 4.45
C GLY A 13 11.56 -45.14 5.81
N GLY A 14 12.13 -46.35 5.77
CA GLY A 14 12.73 -47.00 6.94
C GLY A 14 11.92 -48.12 7.61
N SER A 15 10.72 -48.48 7.13
CA SER A 15 9.96 -49.63 7.65
C SER A 15 9.82 -50.76 6.62
N PRO A 16 9.94 -52.05 7.01
CA PRO A 16 9.82 -53.19 6.09
C PRO A 16 8.55 -53.21 5.24
N ALA A 17 7.42 -52.80 5.82
CA ALA A 17 6.14 -52.70 5.12
C ALA A 17 6.16 -51.61 4.02
N VAL A 18 6.78 -50.46 4.29
CA VAL A 18 6.92 -49.37 3.32
C VAL A 18 7.91 -49.74 2.20
N MET A 19 8.99 -50.44 2.53
CA MET A 19 9.97 -50.92 1.53
C MET A 19 9.30 -51.87 0.51
N ALA A 20 8.56 -52.87 1.00
CA ALA A 20 7.82 -53.79 0.13
C ALA A 20 6.77 -53.06 -0.72
N HIS A 21 6.07 -52.08 -0.14
CA HIS A 21 5.07 -51.28 -0.84
C HIS A 21 5.69 -50.41 -1.95
N LEU A 22 6.80 -49.72 -1.67
CA LEU A 22 7.52 -48.89 -2.66
C LEU A 22 8.06 -49.72 -3.82
N LYS A 23 8.65 -50.89 -3.54
CA LYS A 23 9.17 -51.81 -4.56
C LYS A 23 8.06 -52.27 -5.51
N ASN A 24 6.91 -52.66 -4.96
CA ASN A 24 5.74 -53.07 -5.73
C ASN A 24 5.13 -51.90 -6.52
N LEU A 25 5.08 -50.70 -5.92
CA LEU A 25 4.51 -49.51 -6.55
C LEU A 25 5.32 -49.07 -7.77
N VAL A 26 6.66 -49.01 -7.67
CA VAL A 26 7.54 -48.65 -8.80
C VAL A 26 7.39 -49.65 -9.94
N GLY A 27 7.37 -50.95 -9.62
CA GLY A 27 7.12 -52.00 -10.60
C GLY A 27 5.75 -51.87 -11.27
N TYR A 28 4.70 -51.65 -10.49
CA TYR A 28 3.33 -51.48 -10.97
C TYR A 28 3.19 -50.26 -11.89
N ILE A 29 3.67 -49.08 -11.47
CA ILE A 29 3.63 -47.84 -12.27
C ILE A 29 4.35 -48.05 -13.61
N ALA A 30 5.50 -48.72 -13.60
CA ALA A 30 6.31 -48.91 -14.80
C ALA A 30 5.76 -49.96 -15.79
N THR A 31 4.84 -50.83 -15.35
CA THR A 31 4.39 -52.00 -16.13
C THR A 31 2.87 -52.10 -16.32
N ARG A 32 2.07 -51.22 -15.69
CA ARG A 32 0.60 -51.18 -15.82
C ARG A 32 0.15 -50.94 -17.26
N ASP A 33 -1.00 -51.51 -17.62
CA ASP A 33 -1.69 -51.23 -18.88
C ASP A 33 -1.85 -49.72 -19.10
N GLY A 34 -1.48 -49.28 -20.30
CA GLY A 34 -1.45 -47.86 -20.68
C GLY A 34 -0.11 -47.15 -20.45
N ALA A 35 0.87 -47.76 -19.77
CA ALA A 35 2.22 -47.21 -19.64
C ALA A 35 2.95 -47.17 -20.99
N GLU A 36 3.24 -45.97 -21.48
CA GLU A 36 3.92 -45.75 -22.76
C GLU A 36 5.44 -45.90 -22.60
N LYS A 37 6.08 -46.61 -23.54
CA LYS A 37 7.49 -46.99 -23.47
C LYS A 37 8.33 -46.08 -24.38
N ILE A 38 9.38 -45.50 -23.84
CA ILE A 38 10.27 -44.58 -24.58
C ILE A 38 11.40 -45.39 -25.22
N ASP A 39 11.51 -45.34 -26.56
CA ASP A 39 12.60 -45.99 -27.31
C ASP A 39 13.95 -45.36 -26.95
N PRO A 40 14.95 -46.13 -26.46
CA PRO A 40 16.29 -45.63 -26.16
C PRO A 40 17.13 -45.30 -27.41
N GLY A 41 16.54 -45.27 -28.61
CA GLY A 41 17.25 -44.99 -29.87
C GLY A 41 17.94 -46.21 -30.49
N ASN A 42 17.58 -47.42 -30.03
CA ASN A 42 18.20 -48.67 -30.46
C ASN A 42 17.54 -49.29 -31.70
N THR A 43 16.43 -48.72 -32.16
CA THR A 43 15.67 -49.19 -33.33
C THR A 43 16.48 -49.18 -34.62
N ARG A 44 17.34 -48.17 -34.80
CA ARG A 44 18.21 -48.00 -35.98
C ARG A 44 19.47 -48.87 -35.95
N LEU A 45 19.77 -49.53 -34.83
CA LEU A 45 20.91 -50.45 -34.72
C LEU A 45 20.62 -51.74 -35.49
N ALA A 46 21.68 -52.41 -35.96
CA ALA A 46 21.57 -53.70 -36.65
C ALA A 46 20.79 -54.73 -35.80
N ALA A 47 19.94 -55.51 -36.48
CA ALA A 47 19.18 -56.60 -35.88
C ALA A 47 20.11 -57.58 -35.14
N THR A 48 19.70 -58.02 -33.96
CA THR A 48 20.48 -58.96 -33.15
C THR A 48 20.54 -60.34 -33.82
N ASN A 49 21.57 -61.15 -33.52
CA ASN A 49 21.70 -62.50 -34.08
C ASN A 49 20.47 -63.37 -33.77
N LYS A 50 19.91 -63.25 -32.56
CA LYS A 50 18.66 -63.96 -32.18
C LYS A 50 17.45 -63.51 -33.00
N GLN A 51 17.34 -62.23 -33.34
CA GLN A 51 16.28 -61.74 -34.23
C GLN A 51 16.47 -62.28 -35.65
N LYS A 52 17.70 -62.26 -36.18
CA LYS A 52 17.99 -62.81 -37.52
C LYS A 52 17.69 -64.31 -37.61
N GLU A 53 18.08 -65.08 -36.59
CA GLU A 53 17.76 -66.51 -36.49
C GLU A 53 16.26 -66.75 -36.43
N LEU A 54 15.52 -65.96 -35.64
CA LEU A 54 14.07 -66.10 -35.54
C LEU A 54 13.34 -65.70 -36.82
N VAL A 55 13.80 -64.63 -37.51
CA VAL A 55 13.29 -64.24 -38.83
C VAL A 55 13.50 -65.38 -39.83
N ALA A 56 14.70 -65.96 -39.89
CA ALA A 56 15.00 -67.07 -40.78
C ALA A 56 14.13 -68.31 -40.50
N GLN A 57 13.92 -68.64 -39.21
CA GLN A 57 13.05 -69.75 -38.81
C GLN A 57 11.58 -69.51 -39.17
N LEU A 58 11.09 -68.28 -39.02
CA LEU A 58 9.71 -67.92 -39.34
C LEU A 58 9.46 -67.90 -40.85
N VAL A 59 10.41 -67.39 -41.64
CA VAL A 59 10.34 -67.45 -43.11
C VAL A 59 10.38 -68.90 -43.61
N GLN A 60 11.20 -69.77 -42.99
CA GLN A 60 11.24 -71.18 -43.34
C GLN A 60 9.95 -71.93 -42.97
N SER A 61 9.35 -71.58 -41.83
CA SER A 61 8.13 -72.23 -41.33
C SER A 61 6.86 -71.69 -41.99
N PHE A 62 6.88 -70.45 -42.44
CA PHE A 62 5.77 -69.74 -43.07
C PHE A 62 6.27 -68.98 -44.31
N PRO A 63 6.52 -69.68 -45.44
CA PRO A 63 7.12 -69.06 -46.63
C PRO A 63 6.32 -67.87 -47.19
N GLU A 64 4.99 -67.90 -47.04
CA GLU A 64 4.07 -66.83 -47.44
C GLU A 64 4.31 -65.51 -46.69
N SER A 65 4.96 -65.55 -45.52
CA SER A 65 5.32 -64.34 -44.77
C SER A 65 6.31 -63.44 -45.50
N THR A 66 7.01 -63.96 -46.50
CA THR A 66 7.96 -63.16 -47.32
C THR A 66 7.26 -62.11 -48.19
N GLU A 67 5.94 -62.20 -48.35
CA GLU A 67 5.11 -61.23 -49.11
C GLU A 67 4.66 -60.03 -48.26
N LEU A 68 5.01 -59.99 -46.96
CA LEU A 68 4.65 -58.89 -46.07
C LEU A 68 5.53 -57.65 -46.29
N PHE A 69 4.92 -56.47 -46.25
CA PHE A 69 5.64 -55.19 -46.31
C PHE A 69 6.71 -55.07 -45.22
N GLU A 70 6.44 -55.60 -44.02
CA GLU A 70 7.41 -55.61 -42.92
C GLU A 70 8.64 -56.49 -43.22
N TYR A 71 8.52 -57.50 -44.08
CA TYR A 71 9.66 -58.30 -44.54
C TYR A 71 10.52 -57.53 -45.54
N GLU A 72 9.88 -56.82 -46.47
CA GLU A 72 10.56 -55.93 -47.43
C GLU A 72 11.31 -54.80 -46.71
N ASP A 73 10.68 -54.20 -45.70
CA ASP A 73 11.27 -53.18 -44.83
C ASP A 73 12.46 -53.75 -44.04
N TYR A 74 12.37 -55.00 -43.59
CA TYR A 74 13.47 -55.69 -42.91
C TYR A 74 14.64 -56.02 -43.84
N LEU A 75 14.39 -56.44 -45.08
CA LEU A 75 15.43 -56.69 -46.08
C LEU A 75 16.14 -55.40 -46.50
N SER A 76 15.37 -54.33 -46.69
CA SER A 76 15.88 -53.00 -47.06
C SER A 76 16.72 -52.38 -45.93
N ALA A 77 16.31 -52.58 -44.68
CA ALA A 77 17.04 -52.12 -43.51
C ALA A 77 16.93 -53.12 -42.35
N PRO A 78 17.88 -54.06 -42.19
CA PRO A 78 17.83 -55.14 -41.19
C PRO A 78 18.23 -54.64 -39.80
N ASN A 79 17.47 -53.68 -39.29
CA ASN A 79 17.61 -53.06 -37.98
C ASN A 79 16.66 -53.72 -36.96
N ARG A 80 16.87 -53.44 -35.67
CA ARG A 80 16.10 -54.05 -34.57
C ARG A 80 14.60 -53.69 -34.63
N GLY A 81 14.26 -52.53 -35.16
CA GLY A 81 12.89 -52.06 -35.34
C GLY A 81 12.14 -52.91 -36.36
N ASN A 82 12.64 -52.96 -37.58
CA ASN A 82 12.01 -53.66 -38.71
C ASN A 82 11.95 -55.17 -38.45
N ALA A 83 13.01 -55.76 -37.87
CA ALA A 83 13.01 -57.17 -37.48
C ALA A 83 11.87 -57.51 -36.49
N SER A 84 11.62 -56.63 -35.52
CA SER A 84 10.58 -56.84 -34.51
C SER A 84 9.17 -56.65 -35.07
N ALA A 85 9.00 -55.71 -36.02
CA ALA A 85 7.75 -55.49 -36.73
C ALA A 85 7.36 -56.73 -37.56
N PHE A 86 8.30 -57.24 -38.36
CA PHE A 86 8.10 -58.46 -39.16
C PHE A 86 7.75 -59.68 -38.31
N ILE A 87 8.58 -60.00 -37.30
CA ILE A 87 8.34 -61.15 -36.40
C ILE A 87 6.94 -61.10 -35.78
N THR A 88 6.47 -59.90 -35.41
CA THR A 88 5.14 -59.72 -34.83
C THR A 88 4.05 -60.04 -35.85
N MET A 89 4.17 -59.52 -37.07
CA MET A 89 3.17 -59.72 -38.12
C MET A 89 3.03 -61.19 -38.54
N VAL A 90 4.15 -61.91 -38.71
CA VAL A 90 4.12 -63.33 -39.11
C VAL A 90 3.42 -64.20 -38.07
N ILE A 91 3.69 -63.95 -36.79
CA ILE A 91 3.08 -64.70 -35.70
C ILE A 91 1.59 -64.37 -35.56
N GLU A 92 1.20 -63.11 -35.84
CA GLU A 92 -0.21 -62.70 -35.81
C GLU A 92 -1.05 -63.31 -36.93
N GLN A 93 -0.51 -63.44 -38.14
CA GLN A 93 -1.25 -64.02 -39.27
C GLN A 93 -1.33 -65.55 -39.23
N ASN A 94 -0.32 -66.22 -38.68
CA ASN A 94 -0.22 -67.68 -38.64
C ASN A 94 -0.61 -68.27 -37.28
N LEU A 95 -1.43 -67.50 -36.57
CA LEU A 95 -1.84 -67.69 -35.19
C LEU A 95 -2.36 -69.11 -34.92
N SER A 96 -3.27 -69.58 -35.78
CA SER A 96 -3.98 -70.84 -35.63
C SER A 96 -3.06 -72.07 -35.70
N GLN A 97 -1.94 -71.97 -36.40
CA GLN A 97 -0.99 -73.07 -36.61
C GLN A 97 0.05 -73.18 -35.48
N LEU A 98 0.21 -72.13 -34.65
CA LEU A 98 1.23 -72.01 -33.60
C LEU A 98 0.73 -72.37 -32.19
N ILE A 99 -0.56 -72.68 -32.03
CA ILE A 99 -1.27 -72.83 -30.74
C ILE A 99 -0.83 -74.07 -29.93
N HIS A 100 -0.32 -75.12 -30.56
CA HIS A 100 0.02 -76.39 -29.87
C HIS A 100 1.46 -76.50 -29.36
N ARG A 101 2.20 -75.39 -29.28
CA ARG A 101 3.47 -75.35 -28.57
C ARG A 101 3.29 -74.46 -27.35
N GLU A 102 3.39 -75.02 -26.14
CA GLU A 102 3.10 -74.41 -24.83
C GLU A 102 3.72 -73.01 -24.57
N LYS A 103 4.67 -72.55 -25.41
CA LYS A 103 5.25 -71.20 -25.38
C LYS A 103 4.38 -70.10 -26.02
N TYR A 104 3.35 -70.45 -26.77
CA TYR A 104 2.43 -69.49 -27.40
C TYR A 104 1.55 -68.75 -26.36
N LEU A 105 1.32 -69.36 -25.19
CA LEU A 105 0.59 -68.77 -24.07
C LEU A 105 1.36 -67.68 -23.30
N GLU A 106 2.72 -67.69 -23.30
CA GLU A 106 3.54 -66.58 -22.77
C GLU A 106 3.59 -65.37 -23.72
N TYR A 107 3.30 -65.59 -25.00
CA TYR A 107 3.45 -64.63 -26.08
C TYR A 107 2.28 -63.62 -26.13
N ILE A 108 1.07 -64.02 -25.73
CA ILE A 108 -0.12 -63.16 -25.67
C ILE A 108 -0.19 -62.34 -24.37
N ALA A 109 0.33 -62.86 -23.25
CA ALA A 109 0.20 -62.25 -21.91
C ALA A 109 0.92 -60.90 -21.70
N LYS A 110 1.55 -60.33 -22.75
CA LYS A 110 2.33 -59.08 -22.71
C LYS A 110 1.88 -58.04 -23.77
N ARG A 111 0.61 -57.99 -24.20
CA ARG A 111 0.13 -56.95 -25.14
C ARG A 111 -1.25 -56.43 -24.71
N PRO A 112 -1.47 -55.10 -24.66
CA PRO A 112 -2.14 -54.45 -25.80
C PRO A 112 -1.62 -53.03 -26.12
N ARG A 113 -1.54 -52.69 -27.42
CA ARG A 113 -0.89 -51.47 -28.01
C ARG A 113 0.64 -51.41 -27.89
N ALA A 114 1.31 -52.54 -28.12
CA ALA A 114 2.76 -52.58 -28.15
C ALA A 114 3.35 -51.87 -29.38
N GLN A 115 3.75 -50.62 -29.18
CA GLN A 115 5.10 -50.20 -29.58
C GLN A 115 5.98 -50.42 -28.34
N ARG A 116 6.87 -51.42 -28.39
CA ARG A 116 7.84 -51.69 -27.33
C ARG A 116 9.21 -51.24 -27.81
N PHE A 117 9.81 -50.27 -27.13
CA PHE A 117 11.26 -50.22 -26.97
C PHE A 117 11.58 -49.79 -25.53
N GLY A 118 12.26 -50.66 -24.79
CA GLY A 118 12.37 -50.66 -23.32
C GLY A 118 11.56 -51.79 -22.65
N THR A 119 12.08 -52.41 -21.58
CA THR A 119 11.36 -53.47 -20.82
C THR A 119 10.22 -52.92 -19.95
N HIS A 120 10.15 -51.59 -19.76
CA HIS A 120 9.20 -50.87 -18.90
C HIS A 120 8.98 -49.42 -19.37
N GLY A 121 7.93 -48.75 -18.86
CA GLY A 121 7.58 -47.35 -19.18
C GLY A 121 8.24 -46.27 -18.30
N LEU A 122 9.13 -46.67 -17.39
CA LEU A 122 9.87 -45.73 -16.51
C LEU A 122 10.94 -44.95 -17.29
N PHE A 123 10.99 -43.63 -17.09
CA PHE A 123 12.01 -42.74 -17.65
C PHE A 123 12.49 -41.70 -16.62
N THR A 124 13.64 -41.09 -16.91
CA THR A 124 14.22 -39.95 -16.17
C THR A 124 14.85 -38.96 -17.16
N GLY A 125 15.59 -37.97 -16.66
CA GLY A 125 16.22 -36.94 -17.49
C GLY A 125 17.44 -37.41 -18.28
N ASP A 126 18.11 -38.46 -17.81
CA ASP A 126 19.27 -39.06 -18.45
C ASP A 126 18.86 -39.97 -19.63
N ARG A 127 19.73 -40.06 -20.64
CA ARG A 127 19.50 -40.90 -21.85
C ARG A 127 19.90 -42.37 -21.65
N ASP A 128 20.45 -42.71 -20.50
CA ASP A 128 20.94 -44.06 -20.21
C ASP A 128 19.79 -45.04 -19.97
N SER A 129 20.02 -46.31 -20.30
CA SER A 129 19.04 -47.37 -20.09
C SER A 129 18.84 -47.62 -18.59
N LEU A 130 17.66 -47.28 -18.08
CA LEU A 130 17.27 -47.59 -16.71
C LEU A 130 17.03 -49.09 -16.53
N VAL A 131 17.45 -49.63 -15.39
CA VAL A 131 17.16 -51.01 -14.98
C VAL A 131 16.10 -50.98 -13.88
N LEU A 132 14.86 -51.36 -14.20
CA LEU A 132 13.72 -51.29 -13.27
C LEU A 132 13.98 -51.92 -11.90
N SER A 133 14.63 -53.09 -11.85
CA SER A 133 14.90 -53.77 -10.58
C SER A 133 15.82 -52.95 -9.67
N GLN A 134 16.86 -52.33 -10.24
CA GLN A 134 17.79 -51.48 -9.50
C GLN A 134 17.11 -50.19 -9.00
N VAL A 135 16.29 -49.57 -9.84
CA VAL A 135 15.54 -48.36 -9.45
C VAL A 135 14.50 -48.67 -8.38
N ALA A 136 13.78 -49.78 -8.51
CA ALA A 136 12.78 -50.20 -7.52
C ALA A 136 13.42 -50.53 -6.17
N GLU A 137 14.60 -51.16 -6.16
CA GLU A 137 15.38 -51.44 -4.95
C GLU A 137 15.91 -50.15 -4.31
N ALA A 138 16.54 -49.26 -5.09
CA ALA A 138 17.06 -47.99 -4.60
C ALA A 138 15.99 -47.07 -4.01
N VAL A 139 14.78 -47.05 -4.59
CA VAL A 139 13.64 -46.29 -4.06
C VAL A 139 13.09 -46.95 -2.80
N ALA A 140 12.98 -48.29 -2.77
CA ALA A 140 12.44 -49.03 -1.64
C ALA A 140 13.31 -48.93 -0.40
N GLU A 141 14.63 -49.00 -0.56
CA GLU A 141 15.60 -48.96 0.56
C GLU A 141 15.89 -47.54 1.05
N HIS A 142 15.34 -46.51 0.39
CA HIS A 142 15.60 -45.12 0.75
C HIS A 142 15.04 -44.79 2.15
N PRO A 143 15.86 -44.32 3.10
CA PRO A 143 15.42 -44.11 4.49
C PRO A 143 14.68 -42.78 4.72
N GLY A 144 14.72 -41.85 3.76
CA GLY A 144 14.05 -40.55 3.82
C GLY A 144 12.65 -40.52 3.19
N ASN A 145 12.10 -39.32 3.01
CA ASN A 145 10.79 -39.16 2.37
C ASN A 145 10.86 -39.41 0.86
N VAL A 146 9.94 -40.23 0.35
CA VAL A 146 9.73 -40.46 -1.09
C VAL A 146 8.41 -39.82 -1.49
N TRP A 147 8.46 -38.84 -2.38
CA TRP A 147 7.30 -38.10 -2.87
C TRP A 147 6.79 -38.74 -4.16
N LEU A 148 5.48 -38.78 -4.33
CA LEU A 148 4.81 -39.47 -5.43
C LEU A 148 3.91 -38.51 -6.24
N PRO A 149 4.48 -37.52 -6.96
CA PRO A 149 3.67 -36.61 -7.76
C PRO A 149 2.83 -37.33 -8.82
N ILE A 150 1.59 -36.89 -8.97
CA ILE A 150 0.66 -37.34 -10.01
C ILE A 150 0.17 -36.10 -10.75
N ILE A 151 0.41 -36.07 -12.06
CA ILE A 151 0.00 -34.99 -12.94
C ILE A 151 -1.01 -35.55 -13.94
N SER A 152 -2.21 -34.99 -14.00
CA SER A 152 -3.25 -35.46 -14.92
C SER A 152 -3.86 -34.32 -15.72
N LEU A 153 -4.08 -34.58 -17.01
CA LEU A 153 -4.70 -33.69 -17.97
C LEU A 153 -6.00 -34.30 -18.51
N ARG A 154 -6.87 -33.47 -19.09
CA ARG A 154 -7.96 -33.95 -19.94
C ARG A 154 -7.39 -34.46 -21.26
N ARG A 155 -7.97 -35.52 -21.83
CA ARG A 155 -7.57 -36.06 -23.13
C ARG A 155 -7.46 -35.00 -24.22
N GLU A 156 -8.46 -34.13 -24.32
CA GLU A 156 -8.50 -33.04 -25.31
C GLU A 156 -7.30 -32.09 -25.18
N ASP A 157 -6.97 -31.68 -23.94
CA ASP A 157 -5.84 -30.79 -23.66
C ASP A 157 -4.51 -31.49 -23.89
N ALA A 158 -4.39 -32.76 -23.48
CA ALA A 158 -3.18 -33.55 -23.68
C ALA A 158 -2.87 -33.72 -25.17
N SER A 159 -3.87 -34.06 -25.99
CA SER A 159 -3.64 -34.23 -27.44
C SER A 159 -3.34 -32.92 -28.14
N ARG A 160 -4.10 -31.86 -27.82
CA ARG A 160 -3.91 -30.54 -28.42
C ARG A 160 -2.56 -29.89 -28.07
N LEU A 161 -2.04 -30.15 -26.87
CA LEU A 161 -0.79 -29.57 -26.37
C LEU A 161 0.42 -30.52 -26.53
N GLY A 162 0.22 -31.71 -27.11
CA GLY A 162 1.27 -32.71 -27.33
C GLY A 162 1.70 -33.48 -26.07
N TYR A 163 0.94 -33.40 -24.98
CA TYR A 163 1.15 -34.17 -23.74
C TYR A 163 0.41 -35.52 -23.74
N ASP A 164 0.10 -36.06 -24.91
CA ASP A 164 -0.35 -37.44 -25.15
C ASP A 164 0.80 -38.39 -25.56
N SER A 165 2.05 -37.93 -25.45
CA SER A 165 3.27 -38.69 -25.71
C SER A 165 4.22 -38.67 -24.50
N ALA A 166 4.80 -39.83 -24.17
CA ALA A 166 5.80 -39.96 -23.11
C ALA A 166 7.08 -39.14 -23.38
N GLU A 167 7.44 -38.93 -24.64
CA GLU A 167 8.66 -38.20 -25.00
C GLU A 167 8.54 -36.69 -24.72
N ASN A 168 7.38 -36.10 -25.05
CA ASN A 168 7.11 -34.69 -24.74
C ASN A 168 7.04 -34.47 -23.22
N TRP A 169 6.47 -35.42 -22.49
CA TRP A 169 6.51 -35.42 -21.04
C TRP A 169 7.92 -35.54 -20.46
N ARG A 170 8.76 -36.43 -20.99
CA ARG A 170 10.17 -36.56 -20.60
C ARG A 170 10.91 -35.25 -20.82
N SER A 171 10.81 -34.69 -22.02
CA SER A 171 11.47 -33.41 -22.37
C SER A 171 11.03 -32.28 -21.44
N PHE A 172 9.72 -32.16 -21.21
CA PHE A 172 9.16 -31.17 -20.29
C PHE A 172 9.64 -31.37 -18.85
N LEU A 173 9.49 -32.58 -18.28
CA LEU A 173 9.86 -32.86 -16.90
C LEU A 173 11.36 -32.71 -16.68
N SER A 174 12.21 -33.09 -17.64
CA SER A 174 13.66 -32.82 -17.59
C SER A 174 13.96 -31.32 -17.49
N SER A 175 13.28 -30.49 -18.27
CA SER A 175 13.46 -29.03 -18.22
C SER A 175 12.89 -28.40 -16.94
N TYR A 176 11.85 -29.01 -16.36
CA TYR A 176 11.14 -28.51 -15.18
C TYR A 176 11.67 -29.08 -13.85
N ALA A 177 12.56 -30.07 -13.92
CA ALA A 177 13.06 -30.79 -12.75
C ALA A 177 13.80 -29.87 -11.76
N ILE A 178 14.49 -28.82 -12.25
CA ILE A 178 15.19 -27.85 -11.41
C ILE A 178 14.20 -27.07 -10.55
N GLN A 179 13.13 -26.55 -11.15
CA GLN A 179 12.09 -25.80 -10.43
C GLN A 179 11.34 -26.70 -9.45
N MET A 180 11.18 -27.97 -9.79
CA MET A 180 10.59 -28.96 -8.88
C MET A 180 11.50 -29.27 -7.70
N ALA A 181 12.80 -29.44 -7.92
CA ALA A 181 13.80 -29.61 -6.86
C ALA A 181 13.83 -28.41 -5.90
N GLU A 182 13.83 -27.18 -6.44
CA GLU A 182 13.76 -25.94 -5.65
C GLU A 182 12.50 -25.90 -4.78
N ALA A 183 11.32 -26.18 -5.34
CA ALA A 183 10.06 -26.18 -4.62
C ALA A 183 9.99 -27.27 -3.52
N MET A 184 10.69 -28.39 -3.73
CA MET A 184 10.84 -29.49 -2.78
C MET A 184 11.98 -29.28 -1.78
N LYS A 185 12.72 -28.16 -1.89
CA LYS A 185 13.91 -27.85 -1.07
C LYS A 185 14.98 -28.96 -1.12
N ILE A 186 15.18 -29.52 -2.32
CA ILE A 186 16.22 -30.52 -2.58
C ILE A 186 17.29 -29.82 -3.44
N PRO A 187 18.57 -29.78 -3.01
CA PRO A 187 19.65 -29.32 -3.87
C PRO A 187 19.66 -30.11 -5.19
N TRP A 188 19.84 -29.44 -6.33
CA TRP A 188 19.74 -30.06 -7.65
C TRP A 188 20.59 -31.34 -7.79
N GLU A 189 21.83 -31.32 -7.32
CA GLU A 189 22.76 -32.44 -7.36
C GLU A 189 22.25 -33.68 -6.60
N GLN A 190 21.39 -33.46 -5.60
CA GLN A 190 20.79 -34.48 -4.75
C GLN A 190 19.40 -34.91 -5.23
N PHE A 191 18.82 -34.21 -6.20
CA PHE A 191 17.48 -34.51 -6.67
C PHE A 191 17.49 -35.77 -7.54
N ARG A 192 16.65 -36.75 -7.18
CA ARG A 192 16.45 -37.98 -7.94
C ARG A 192 14.97 -38.07 -8.29
N TRP A 193 14.68 -38.26 -9.57
CA TRP A 193 13.31 -38.41 -10.04
C TRP A 193 13.18 -39.46 -11.14
N TYR A 194 12.05 -40.14 -11.13
CA TYR A 194 11.63 -41.09 -12.16
C TYR A 194 10.15 -40.85 -12.47
N ALA A 195 9.72 -41.13 -13.69
CA ALA A 195 8.34 -40.97 -14.10
C ALA A 195 7.88 -42.06 -15.06
N ALA A 196 6.58 -42.31 -15.09
CA ALA A 196 5.92 -43.11 -16.11
C ALA A 196 4.65 -42.40 -16.57
N PHE A 197 4.44 -42.39 -17.88
CA PHE A 197 3.26 -41.80 -18.51
C PHE A 197 2.26 -42.88 -18.86
N HIS A 198 1.00 -42.66 -18.48
CA HIS A 198 -0.12 -43.54 -18.77
C HIS A 198 -1.08 -42.86 -19.73
N ASN A 199 -1.18 -43.39 -20.95
CA ASN A 199 -1.94 -42.80 -22.04
C ASN A 199 -3.41 -43.25 -22.02
N GLU A 200 -4.13 -42.97 -20.94
CA GLU A 200 -5.50 -43.44 -20.69
C GLU A 200 -6.57 -42.64 -21.42
N SER A 201 -7.64 -43.29 -21.89
CA SER A 201 -8.64 -42.71 -22.81
C SER A 201 -9.19 -41.34 -22.40
N HIS A 202 -9.49 -41.11 -21.12
CA HIS A 202 -10.12 -39.87 -20.65
C HIS A 202 -9.16 -38.91 -19.92
N HIS A 203 -8.24 -39.47 -19.12
CA HIS A 203 -7.34 -38.70 -18.25
C HIS A 203 -5.90 -39.22 -18.35
N PRO A 204 -5.19 -38.92 -19.46
CA PRO A 204 -3.78 -39.22 -19.55
C PRO A 204 -3.04 -38.56 -18.39
N HIS A 205 -2.14 -39.31 -17.76
CA HIS A 205 -1.50 -38.86 -16.54
C HIS A 205 -0.10 -39.44 -16.34
N ILE A 206 0.68 -38.74 -15.54
CA ILE A 206 2.01 -39.15 -15.12
C ILE A 206 2.00 -39.50 -13.65
N HIS A 207 2.65 -40.62 -13.36
CA HIS A 207 3.14 -40.93 -12.03
C HIS A 207 4.62 -40.62 -11.95
N MET A 208 5.03 -39.89 -10.91
CA MET A 208 6.43 -39.60 -10.62
C MET A 208 6.82 -40.18 -9.27
N VAL A 209 8.11 -40.41 -9.12
CA VAL A 209 8.78 -40.75 -7.86
C VAL A 209 9.92 -39.78 -7.69
N CYS A 210 9.94 -39.02 -6.60
CA CYS A 210 10.94 -37.98 -6.35
C CYS A 210 11.49 -38.10 -4.93
N TYR A 211 12.81 -38.06 -4.76
CA TYR A 211 13.46 -38.08 -3.45
C TYR A 211 14.82 -37.37 -3.50
N SER A 212 15.38 -37.11 -2.32
CA SER A 212 16.72 -36.55 -2.14
C SER A 212 17.71 -37.68 -1.91
N ALA A 213 18.87 -37.65 -2.54
CA ALA A 213 19.97 -38.58 -2.24
C ALA A 213 20.45 -38.46 -0.77
N ASP A 214 20.29 -37.29 -0.17
CA ASP A 214 20.46 -37.05 1.26
C ASP A 214 19.09 -37.25 1.98
N PRO A 215 18.92 -38.30 2.79
CA PRO A 215 17.63 -38.63 3.42
C PRO A 215 17.09 -37.56 4.38
N SER A 216 17.97 -36.68 4.86
CA SER A 216 17.61 -35.59 5.79
C SER A 216 17.01 -34.37 5.07
N LYS A 217 17.10 -34.32 3.74
CA LYS A 217 16.68 -33.20 2.91
C LYS A 217 15.47 -33.57 2.05
N GLY A 218 14.74 -32.55 1.60
CA GLY A 218 13.52 -32.70 0.83
C GLY A 218 12.26 -32.61 1.68
N PHE A 219 11.59 -31.46 1.59
CA PHE A 219 10.31 -31.21 2.25
C PHE A 219 9.42 -30.32 1.40
N LEU A 220 8.21 -30.77 1.12
CA LEU A 220 7.25 -30.05 0.30
C LEU A 220 6.19 -29.35 1.19
N THR A 221 6.13 -28.02 1.09
CA THR A 221 5.15 -27.18 1.81
C THR A 221 3.91 -26.92 0.96
N LYS A 222 2.80 -26.44 1.56
CA LYS A 222 1.63 -25.94 0.79
C LYS A 222 2.03 -24.91 -0.27
N THR A 223 2.95 -24.00 0.07
CA THR A 223 3.50 -23.02 -0.87
C THR A 223 4.30 -23.66 -2.00
N GLY A 224 5.10 -24.70 -1.71
CA GLY A 224 5.82 -25.48 -2.72
C GLY A 224 4.88 -26.23 -3.66
N ILE A 225 3.80 -26.83 -3.14
CA ILE A 225 2.75 -27.47 -3.96
C ILE A 225 2.10 -26.45 -4.90
N ALA A 226 1.78 -25.25 -4.40
CA ALA A 226 1.22 -24.18 -5.20
C ALA A 226 2.19 -23.68 -6.28
N GLN A 227 3.49 -23.58 -5.96
CA GLN A 227 4.54 -23.23 -6.91
C GLN A 227 4.66 -24.25 -8.04
N ILE A 228 4.69 -25.55 -7.71
CA ILE A 228 4.73 -26.64 -8.70
C ILE A 228 3.48 -26.60 -9.58
N LYS A 229 2.29 -26.55 -8.97
CA LYS A 229 1.02 -26.50 -9.72
C LYS A 229 0.94 -25.28 -10.64
N SER A 230 1.37 -24.10 -10.17
CA SER A 230 1.41 -22.87 -10.97
C SER A 230 2.43 -22.95 -12.11
N GLY A 231 3.62 -23.48 -11.85
CA GLY A 231 4.66 -23.64 -12.86
C GLY A 231 4.27 -24.64 -13.96
N LEU A 232 3.69 -25.78 -13.59
CA LEU A 232 3.13 -26.74 -14.53
C LEU A 232 2.06 -26.10 -15.42
N ALA A 233 1.10 -25.38 -14.83
CA ALA A 233 0.05 -24.71 -15.60
C ALA A 233 0.61 -23.64 -16.57
N LYS A 234 1.59 -22.85 -16.12
CA LYS A 234 2.25 -21.81 -16.95
C LYS A 234 3.00 -22.37 -18.15
N HIS A 235 3.63 -23.53 -18.01
CA HIS A 235 4.37 -24.15 -19.10
C HIS A 235 3.44 -24.90 -20.06
N ILE A 236 2.55 -25.74 -19.52
CA ILE A 236 1.64 -26.56 -20.32
C ILE A 236 0.64 -25.69 -21.09
N PHE A 237 0.08 -24.66 -20.45
CA PHE A 237 -0.94 -23.78 -21.06
C PHE A 237 -0.38 -22.40 -21.43
N ARG A 238 0.90 -22.28 -21.74
CA ARG A 238 1.61 -21.00 -21.96
C ARG A 238 0.88 -20.06 -22.91
N GLN A 239 0.42 -20.57 -24.05
CA GLN A 239 -0.25 -19.76 -25.08
C GLN A 239 -1.65 -19.30 -24.64
N GLU A 240 -2.44 -20.18 -24.03
CA GLU A 240 -3.77 -19.84 -23.51
C GLU A 240 -3.70 -18.84 -22.36
N LEU A 241 -2.76 -19.03 -21.43
CA LEU A 241 -2.55 -18.08 -20.34
C LEU A 241 -2.10 -16.72 -20.89
N THR A 242 -1.26 -16.69 -21.93
CA THR A 242 -0.86 -15.43 -22.59
C THR A 242 -2.06 -14.72 -23.22
N ALA A 243 -2.93 -15.45 -23.92
CA ALA A 243 -4.15 -14.88 -24.51
C ALA A 243 -5.16 -14.42 -23.45
N LEU A 244 -5.36 -15.22 -22.38
CA LEU A 244 -6.22 -14.87 -21.25
C LEU A 244 -5.68 -13.66 -20.48
N TYR A 245 -4.36 -13.59 -20.23
CA TYR A 245 -3.73 -12.43 -19.60
C TYR A 245 -3.79 -11.19 -20.49
N ALA A 246 -3.68 -11.32 -21.81
CA ALA A 246 -3.84 -10.21 -22.74
C ALA A 246 -5.29 -9.69 -22.78
N GLN A 247 -6.27 -10.59 -22.73
CA GLN A 247 -7.69 -10.24 -22.67
C GLN A 247 -8.05 -9.61 -21.31
N GLN A 248 -7.56 -10.17 -20.20
CA GLN A 248 -7.69 -9.57 -18.87
C GLN A 248 -7.01 -8.20 -18.79
N THR A 249 -5.84 -8.03 -19.41
CA THR A 249 -5.12 -6.75 -19.47
C THR A 249 -5.93 -5.70 -20.24
N ARG A 250 -6.50 -6.04 -21.40
CA ARG A 250 -7.36 -5.13 -22.17
C ARG A 250 -8.65 -4.78 -21.42
N SER A 251 -9.30 -5.77 -20.81
CA SER A 251 -10.50 -5.55 -20.00
C SER A 251 -10.21 -4.65 -18.80
N ARG A 252 -9.07 -4.87 -18.12
CA ARG A 252 -8.60 -4.03 -17.02
C ARG A 252 -8.28 -2.62 -17.50
N ASP A 253 -7.57 -2.47 -18.61
CA ASP A 253 -7.17 -1.15 -19.11
C ASP A 253 -8.40 -0.32 -19.56
N ALA A 254 -9.41 -0.95 -20.18
CA ALA A 254 -10.68 -0.31 -20.51
C ALA A 254 -11.52 0.06 -19.28
N LEU A 255 -11.58 -0.83 -18.28
CA LEU A 255 -12.24 -0.57 -17.01
C LEU A 255 -11.57 0.59 -16.27
N VAL A 256 -10.24 0.56 -16.16
CA VAL A 256 -9.45 1.62 -15.52
C VAL A 256 -9.69 2.98 -16.19
N GLN A 257 -9.76 3.03 -17.52
CA GLN A 257 -9.99 4.29 -18.23
C GLN A 257 -11.39 4.87 -17.95
N ASN A 258 -12.44 4.06 -18.01
CA ASN A 258 -13.80 4.48 -17.63
C ASN A 258 -13.87 4.91 -16.15
N THR A 259 -13.26 4.13 -15.25
CA THR A 259 -13.18 4.46 -13.83
C THR A 259 -12.45 5.79 -13.59
N CYS A 260 -11.36 6.07 -14.32
CA CYS A 260 -10.63 7.35 -14.24
C CYS A 260 -11.48 8.53 -14.70
N GLU A 261 -12.27 8.39 -15.76
CA GLU A 261 -13.17 9.45 -16.23
C GLU A 261 -14.26 9.76 -15.20
N VAL A 262 -14.89 8.72 -14.64
CA VAL A 262 -15.90 8.88 -13.58
C VAL A 262 -15.27 9.47 -12.31
N MET A 263 -14.06 9.04 -11.95
CA MET A 263 -13.32 9.55 -10.79
C MET A 263 -13.00 11.05 -10.97
N ALA A 264 -12.50 11.47 -12.15
CA ALA A 264 -12.24 12.88 -12.45
C ALA A 264 -13.50 13.76 -12.36
N GLN A 265 -14.65 13.26 -12.81
CA GLN A 265 -15.93 13.95 -12.67
C GLN A 265 -16.34 14.10 -11.20
N LEU A 266 -16.23 13.03 -10.39
CA LEU A 266 -16.51 13.07 -8.96
C LEU A 266 -15.58 14.03 -8.22
N ILE A 267 -14.28 14.05 -8.56
CA ILE A 267 -13.30 15.01 -8.00
C ILE A 267 -13.71 16.44 -8.31
N THR A 268 -14.12 16.72 -9.55
CA THR A 268 -14.57 18.05 -9.96
C THR A 268 -15.83 18.47 -9.19
N GLN A 269 -16.79 17.55 -9.02
CA GLN A 269 -18.01 17.78 -8.22
C GLN A 269 -17.71 17.96 -6.72
N MET A 270 -16.66 17.33 -6.18
CA MET A 270 -16.21 17.55 -4.81
C MET A 270 -15.53 18.92 -4.64
N GLN A 271 -14.79 19.37 -5.64
CA GLN A 271 -14.05 20.64 -5.59
C GLN A 271 -14.91 21.88 -5.80
N THR A 272 -15.97 21.75 -6.58
CA THR A 272 -16.85 22.86 -6.95
C THR A 272 -18.21 22.80 -6.24
N GLY A 273 -18.56 21.66 -5.65
CA GLY A 273 -19.84 21.43 -5.02
C GLY A 273 -19.87 21.86 -3.55
N VAL A 274 -21.07 22.19 -3.09
CA VAL A 274 -21.36 22.52 -1.68
C VAL A 274 -21.63 21.24 -0.88
N LEU A 275 -21.33 21.26 0.41
CA LEU A 275 -21.65 20.18 1.35
C LEU A 275 -22.47 20.72 2.54
N GLU A 276 -23.79 20.53 2.50
CA GLU A 276 -24.67 20.81 3.63
C GLU A 276 -24.80 19.56 4.51
N ASN A 277 -24.19 19.59 5.71
CA ASN A 277 -24.25 18.48 6.65
C ASN A 277 -24.18 18.97 8.10
N SER A 278 -25.34 19.06 8.73
CA SER A 278 -25.50 19.55 10.11
C SER A 278 -24.68 18.75 11.15
N ARG A 279 -24.44 17.46 10.91
CA ARG A 279 -23.63 16.62 11.80
C ARG A 279 -22.15 16.98 11.71
N ILE A 280 -21.62 17.15 10.49
CA ILE A 280 -20.23 17.57 10.29
C ILE A 280 -20.01 18.95 10.92
N GLU A 281 -20.93 19.88 10.68
CA GLU A 281 -20.89 21.23 11.27
C GLU A 281 -20.84 21.18 12.81
N HIS A 282 -21.69 20.34 13.43
CA HIS A 282 -21.68 20.14 14.87
C HIS A 282 -20.36 19.54 15.37
N LEU A 283 -19.88 18.46 14.75
CA LEU A 283 -18.66 17.77 15.17
C LEU A 283 -17.42 18.67 15.05
N VAL A 284 -17.31 19.43 13.95
CA VAL A 284 -16.22 20.39 13.75
C VAL A 284 -16.29 21.53 14.78
N THR A 285 -17.50 22.00 15.14
CA THR A 285 -17.69 23.00 16.20
C THR A 285 -17.20 22.47 17.56
N VAL A 286 -17.59 21.24 17.92
CA VAL A 286 -17.15 20.59 19.16
C VAL A 286 -15.63 20.42 19.16
N LEU A 287 -15.05 20.04 18.02
CA LEU A 287 -13.60 19.93 17.89
C LEU A 287 -12.92 21.29 18.09
N ALA A 288 -13.41 22.37 17.46
CA ALA A 288 -12.88 23.73 17.60
C ALA A 288 -12.89 24.19 19.07
N GLN A 289 -14.00 23.97 19.78
CA GLN A 289 -14.12 24.30 21.20
C GLN A 289 -13.11 23.53 22.06
N ARG A 290 -12.93 22.23 21.82
CA ARG A 290 -11.98 21.41 22.60
C ARG A 290 -10.53 21.74 22.28
N LEU A 291 -10.21 22.10 21.03
CA LEU A 291 -8.87 22.51 20.61
C LEU A 291 -8.46 23.88 21.18
N ARG A 292 -9.40 24.71 21.61
CA ARG A 292 -9.14 26.02 22.23
C ARG A 292 -8.33 25.91 23.51
N PHE A 293 -8.64 24.93 24.35
CA PHE A 293 -8.04 24.78 25.70
C PHE A 293 -6.81 23.88 25.72
N LEU A 294 -6.34 23.41 24.56
CA LEU A 294 -5.15 22.56 24.46
C LEU A 294 -3.88 23.40 24.31
N SER A 295 -2.94 23.17 25.22
CA SER A 295 -1.56 23.61 25.08
C SER A 295 -0.74 22.62 24.22
N GLY A 296 0.20 23.16 23.43
CA GLY A 296 1.13 22.36 22.61
C GLY A 296 0.74 22.17 21.13
N LYS A 297 1.45 21.27 20.43
CA LYS A 297 1.30 21.05 18.98
C LYS A 297 -0.06 20.42 18.63
N LYS A 298 -0.88 21.13 17.86
CA LYS A 298 -2.22 20.71 17.42
C LYS A 298 -2.19 19.94 16.09
N GLN A 299 -1.48 18.81 16.05
CA GLN A 299 -1.49 17.89 14.89
C GLN A 299 -1.99 16.51 15.33
N TYR A 300 -2.62 15.76 14.43
CA TYR A 300 -3.31 14.50 14.76
C TYR A 300 -2.45 13.54 15.58
N GLY A 301 -1.16 13.39 15.26
CA GLY A 301 -0.24 12.50 15.98
C GLY A 301 -0.11 12.80 17.48
N TYR A 302 -0.18 14.08 17.86
CA TYR A 302 0.01 14.56 19.24
C TYR A 302 -1.29 14.69 20.04
N LEU A 303 -2.45 14.52 19.40
CA LEU A 303 -3.75 14.61 20.09
C LEU A 303 -3.99 13.40 21.01
N LYS A 304 -4.68 13.63 22.14
CA LYS A 304 -5.17 12.56 23.03
C LYS A 304 -6.27 11.73 22.36
N ALA A 305 -6.47 10.50 22.83
CA ALA A 305 -7.40 9.54 22.22
C ALA A 305 -8.82 10.09 21.96
N PRO A 306 -9.46 10.84 22.88
CA PRO A 306 -10.81 11.38 22.65
C PRO A 306 -10.90 12.36 21.46
N LEU A 307 -9.83 13.12 21.20
CA LEU A 307 -9.80 14.08 20.10
C LEU A 307 -9.47 13.40 18.78
N LYS A 308 -8.61 12.37 18.80
CA LYS A 308 -8.34 11.52 17.64
C LYS A 308 -9.64 10.85 17.16
N SER A 309 -10.41 10.29 18.08
CA SER A 309 -11.71 9.68 17.78
C SER A 309 -12.69 10.68 17.16
N LEU A 310 -12.72 11.92 17.65
CA LEU A 310 -13.59 12.96 17.10
C LEU A 310 -13.17 13.36 15.67
N VAL A 311 -11.86 13.45 15.42
CA VAL A 311 -11.34 13.70 14.06
C VAL A 311 -11.69 12.54 13.12
N ASP A 312 -11.50 11.30 13.58
CA ASP A 312 -11.84 10.11 12.79
C ASP A 312 -13.33 10.05 12.46
N GLU A 313 -14.21 10.40 13.41
CA GLU A 313 -15.65 10.50 13.20
C GLU A 313 -16.01 11.54 12.13
N ILE A 314 -15.38 12.72 12.13
CA ILE A 314 -15.61 13.74 11.09
C ILE A 314 -15.21 13.20 9.71
N VAL A 315 -14.09 12.49 9.61
CA VAL A 315 -13.61 11.91 8.36
C VAL A 315 -14.56 10.81 7.86
N ASP A 316 -15.07 9.98 8.76
CA ASP A 316 -16.00 8.92 8.39
C ASP A 316 -17.41 9.44 8.05
N GLU A 317 -17.84 10.57 8.64
CA GLU A 317 -19.06 11.28 8.19
C GLU A 317 -18.86 11.94 6.81
N LEU A 318 -17.70 12.52 6.53
CA LEU A 318 -17.36 13.00 5.17
C LEU A 318 -17.41 11.85 4.15
N ALA A 319 -16.98 10.65 4.56
CA ALA A 319 -17.01 9.46 3.70
C ALA A 319 -18.42 9.01 3.30
N ARG A 320 -19.47 9.50 3.98
CA ARG A 320 -20.88 9.20 3.66
C ARG A 320 -21.47 10.09 2.58
N ASP A 321 -20.83 11.21 2.23
CA ASP A 321 -21.26 12.01 1.09
C ASP A 321 -21.27 11.14 -0.18
N ILE A 322 -22.32 11.26 -1.00
CA ILE A 322 -22.53 10.37 -2.15
C ILE A 322 -21.37 10.43 -3.16
N ARG A 323 -20.72 11.59 -3.31
CA ARG A 323 -19.58 11.77 -4.22
C ARG A 323 -18.36 11.08 -3.65
N VAL A 324 -18.11 11.26 -2.35
CA VAL A 324 -16.98 10.67 -1.62
C VAL A 324 -17.11 9.14 -1.53
N ALA A 325 -18.30 8.63 -1.20
CA ALA A 325 -18.55 7.20 -1.11
C ALA A 325 -18.33 6.51 -2.46
N LYS A 326 -18.82 7.10 -3.55
CA LYS A 326 -18.57 6.62 -4.92
C LYS A 326 -17.09 6.67 -5.28
N ALA A 327 -16.44 7.80 -5.02
CA ALA A 327 -15.00 7.99 -5.23
C ALA A 327 -14.17 6.91 -4.51
N TYR A 328 -14.48 6.68 -3.24
CA TYR A 328 -13.78 5.71 -2.42
C TYR A 328 -14.03 4.27 -2.86
N ALA A 329 -15.26 3.95 -3.31
CA ALA A 329 -15.58 2.66 -3.88
C ALA A 329 -14.79 2.39 -5.17
N LEU A 330 -14.70 3.37 -6.07
CA LEU A 330 -13.92 3.28 -7.31
C LEU A 330 -12.42 3.14 -7.03
N TRP A 331 -11.90 3.91 -6.06
CA TRP A 331 -10.51 3.78 -5.61
C TRP A 331 -10.20 2.36 -5.09
N TYR A 332 -11.13 1.76 -4.34
CA TYR A 332 -10.99 0.38 -3.87
C TYR A 332 -11.07 -0.64 -5.01
N GLU A 333 -12.01 -0.46 -5.93
CA GLU A 333 -12.19 -1.33 -7.08
C GLU A 333 -10.91 -1.40 -7.92
N GLN A 334 -10.26 -0.26 -8.19
CA GLN A 334 -8.97 -0.22 -8.88
C GLN A 334 -7.87 -1.03 -8.16
N ARG A 335 -7.83 -0.99 -6.82
CA ARG A 335 -6.82 -1.73 -6.02
C ARG A 335 -7.13 -3.21 -5.93
N GLU A 336 -8.39 -3.56 -5.72
CA GLU A 336 -8.85 -4.94 -5.66
C GLU A 336 -8.62 -5.64 -7.00
N GLU A 337 -8.81 -4.94 -8.13
CA GLU A 337 -8.54 -5.49 -9.46
C GLU A 337 -7.08 -5.91 -9.63
N VAL A 338 -6.14 -5.12 -9.09
CA VAL A 338 -4.72 -5.50 -9.06
C VAL A 338 -4.51 -6.75 -8.20
N LEU A 339 -5.20 -6.88 -7.07
CA LEU A 339 -5.05 -8.02 -6.15
C LEU A 339 -5.71 -9.31 -6.68
N ARG A 340 -6.84 -9.20 -7.40
CA ARG A 340 -7.56 -10.32 -8.04
C ARG A 340 -6.70 -11.11 -9.01
N THR A 341 -5.61 -10.51 -9.52
CA THR A 341 -4.66 -11.20 -10.41
C THR A 341 -3.74 -12.20 -9.69
N TYR A 342 -3.60 -12.11 -8.36
CA TYR A 342 -2.64 -12.93 -7.59
C TYR A 342 -3.18 -13.53 -6.30
N GLN A 343 -4.38 -13.13 -5.84
CA GLN A 343 -4.99 -13.59 -4.59
C GLN A 343 -6.47 -13.93 -4.81
N GLU A 344 -6.91 -15.10 -4.30
CA GLU A 344 -8.31 -15.53 -4.35
C GLU A 344 -9.17 -14.80 -3.29
N ASP A 345 -8.59 -14.48 -2.12
CA ASP A 345 -9.26 -13.75 -1.04
C ASP A 345 -8.81 -12.30 -0.99
N LEU A 346 -9.76 -11.35 -1.10
CA LEU A 346 -9.47 -9.92 -1.01
C LEU A 346 -9.47 -9.42 0.44
N PRO A 347 -8.54 -8.51 0.81
CA PRO A 347 -8.53 -7.91 2.13
C PRO A 347 -9.78 -7.06 2.39
N ALA A 348 -10.23 -7.01 3.64
CA ALA A 348 -11.38 -6.23 4.04
C ALA A 348 -11.20 -4.73 3.75
N ARG A 349 -12.26 -4.07 3.26
CA ARG A 349 -12.28 -2.62 3.07
C ARG A 349 -12.28 -1.93 4.43
N LEU A 350 -11.38 -0.98 4.62
CA LEU A 350 -11.26 -0.17 5.83
C LEU A 350 -12.03 1.15 5.65
N PRO A 351 -12.51 1.76 6.76
CA PRO A 351 -13.01 3.13 6.74
C PRO A 351 -11.97 4.13 6.22
N LEU A 352 -12.43 5.24 5.66
CA LEU A 352 -11.57 6.29 5.11
C LEU A 352 -10.61 6.84 6.17
N SER A 353 -11.09 7.00 7.42
CA SER A 353 -10.28 7.44 8.56
C SER A 353 -9.12 6.49 8.88
N GLN A 354 -9.23 5.20 8.56
CA GLN A 354 -8.20 4.20 8.86
C GLN A 354 -7.18 4.05 7.73
N GLN A 355 -7.41 4.68 6.56
CA GLN A 355 -6.51 4.53 5.44
C GLN A 355 -5.26 5.40 5.49
N LYS A 356 -4.12 4.75 5.19
CA LYS A 356 -2.80 5.39 5.26
C LYS A 356 -2.61 6.42 4.15
N GLU A 357 -3.18 6.13 2.98
CA GLU A 357 -3.19 6.99 1.79
C GLU A 357 -3.96 8.30 2.04
N PHE A 358 -4.98 8.26 2.90
CA PHE A 358 -5.84 9.41 3.21
C PHE A 358 -5.48 10.13 4.50
N LYS A 359 -4.38 9.75 5.20
CA LYS A 359 -4.00 10.32 6.51
C LYS A 359 -3.92 11.85 6.57
N LYS A 360 -3.69 12.52 5.43
CA LYS A 360 -3.64 13.98 5.32
C LYS A 360 -4.95 14.63 5.76
N ILE A 361 -6.10 14.03 5.44
CA ILE A 361 -7.43 14.60 5.73
C ILE A 361 -7.62 14.89 7.22
N LYS A 362 -7.01 14.08 8.10
CA LYS A 362 -7.12 14.25 9.56
C LYS A 362 -6.52 15.56 10.04
N ASN A 363 -5.38 15.97 9.49
CA ASN A 363 -4.76 17.24 9.84
C ASN A 363 -5.52 18.42 9.21
N ILE A 364 -6.11 18.24 8.04
CA ILE A 364 -6.97 19.25 7.40
C ILE A 364 -8.23 19.50 8.24
N VAL A 365 -8.87 18.45 8.76
CA VAL A 365 -10.00 18.58 9.72
C VAL A 365 -9.61 19.39 10.94
N ILE A 366 -8.41 19.16 11.49
CA ILE A 366 -7.90 19.94 12.62
C ILE A 366 -7.67 21.40 12.22
N GLN A 367 -7.09 21.66 11.05
CA GLN A 367 -6.87 23.03 10.55
C GLN A 367 -8.19 23.78 10.34
N GLU A 368 -9.22 23.14 9.78
CA GLU A 368 -10.54 23.75 9.60
C GLU A 368 -11.22 24.03 10.95
N ALA A 369 -11.08 23.12 11.93
CA ALA A 369 -11.58 23.38 13.28
C ALA A 369 -10.83 24.54 13.98
N LEU A 370 -9.51 24.68 13.77
CA LEU A 370 -8.74 25.80 14.28
C LEU A 370 -9.16 27.12 13.63
N ARG A 371 -9.33 27.13 12.30
CA ARG A 371 -9.83 28.28 11.55
C ARG A 371 -11.20 28.73 12.06
N LEU A 372 -12.13 27.80 12.31
CA LEU A 372 -13.42 28.10 12.94
C LEU A 372 -13.25 28.69 14.34
N GLY A 373 -12.32 28.14 15.12
CA GLY A 373 -11.95 28.67 16.43
C GLY A 373 -11.43 30.12 16.35
N GLU A 374 -10.58 30.44 15.39
CA GLU A 374 -10.02 31.78 15.15
C GLU A 374 -11.08 32.78 14.66
N LEU A 375 -11.98 32.35 13.78
CA LEU A 375 -13.12 33.15 13.34
C LEU A 375 -14.03 33.53 14.52
N SER A 376 -14.12 32.68 15.55
CA SER A 376 -14.97 32.92 16.73
C SER A 376 -14.36 33.79 17.84
N GLN A 377 -13.04 34.01 17.84
CA GLN A 377 -12.33 34.76 18.90
C GLN A 377 -12.23 36.25 18.56
N VAL A 378 -12.54 37.14 19.51
CA VAL A 378 -12.46 38.60 19.33
C VAL A 378 -11.03 39.13 19.43
N PHE A 379 -10.23 38.59 20.36
CA PHE A 379 -8.86 39.05 20.65
C PHE A 379 -7.81 38.03 20.20
N LEU A 380 -6.59 38.49 19.93
CA LEU A 380 -5.47 37.64 19.52
C LEU A 380 -4.85 36.89 20.72
N PRO A 381 -4.48 35.59 20.58
CA PRO A 381 -3.99 34.77 21.70
C PRO A 381 -2.58 35.11 22.22
N ASP A 382 -1.66 35.53 21.34
CA ASP A 382 -0.22 35.64 21.68
C ASP A 382 0.23 37.04 22.12
N GLU A 383 -0.67 38.02 22.22
CA GLU A 383 -0.32 39.43 22.49
C GLU A 383 0.17 39.72 23.91
N ASP A 384 -0.12 38.83 24.86
CA ASP A 384 0.39 38.95 26.23
C ASP A 384 1.92 38.77 26.27
N THR A 385 2.52 38.28 25.17
CA THR A 385 3.95 38.04 24.99
C THR A 385 4.67 39.11 24.17
N VAL A 386 3.98 40.16 23.68
CA VAL A 386 4.66 41.28 23.00
C VAL A 386 5.77 41.77 23.91
N ALA A 387 7.00 41.51 23.48
CA ALA A 387 8.20 41.79 24.24
C ALA A 387 8.12 43.27 24.56
N PRO A 388 8.29 43.69 25.82
CA PRO A 388 7.99 45.07 26.12
C PRO A 388 9.01 46.06 25.45
N GLU A 389 9.99 45.52 24.71
CA GLU A 389 10.78 46.12 23.62
C GLU A 389 9.94 46.78 22.50
N ASP A 390 8.71 46.32 22.20
CA ASP A 390 7.84 46.84 21.11
C ASP A 390 6.89 47.99 21.55
N LEU A 391 6.80 48.25 22.86
CA LEU A 391 6.03 49.37 23.43
C LEU A 391 6.51 50.81 23.14
N PRO A 392 7.80 51.09 22.86
CA PRO A 392 8.32 52.45 22.77
C PRO A 392 8.23 53.14 21.41
N GLU A 393 8.36 52.44 20.28
CA GLU A 393 8.42 53.10 18.97
C GLU A 393 7.05 53.68 18.55
N LEU A 394 5.96 53.04 18.95
CA LEU A 394 4.59 53.45 18.62
C LEU A 394 4.09 54.71 19.37
N LEU A 395 4.79 55.18 20.40
CA LEU A 395 4.37 56.33 21.22
C LEU A 395 4.97 57.67 20.78
N CYS A 396 5.98 57.66 19.89
CA CYS A 396 6.79 58.85 19.64
C CYS A 396 6.20 59.81 18.57
N GLU A 397 5.16 59.42 17.84
CA GLU A 397 4.50 60.31 16.86
C GLU A 397 3.24 60.98 17.42
N ARG A 398 3.33 61.53 18.65
CA ARG A 398 2.34 62.52 19.09
C ARG A 398 2.68 63.84 18.41
N ASN A 399 2.07 64.07 17.25
CA ASN A 399 2.11 65.31 16.46
C ASN A 399 2.42 66.57 17.29
N GLY A 400 3.65 67.07 17.15
CA GLY A 400 4.00 68.49 16.97
C GLY A 400 3.34 69.60 17.79
N GLN A 401 2.71 69.35 18.93
CA GLN A 401 2.23 70.42 19.83
C GLN A 401 2.69 70.14 21.25
N ALA A 402 3.75 70.84 21.63
CA ALA A 402 4.20 70.96 23.00
C ALA A 402 3.09 71.60 23.84
N THR A 403 2.37 70.80 24.62
CA THR A 403 1.51 71.28 25.70
C THR A 403 2.23 71.11 27.02
N GLU A 404 2.38 72.20 27.77
CA GLU A 404 3.00 72.32 29.10
C GLU A 404 2.18 71.62 30.22
N ALA A 405 1.85 70.34 30.05
CA ALA A 405 1.34 69.50 31.13
C ALA A 405 2.50 68.64 31.69
N PRO A 406 2.54 68.33 33.01
CA PRO A 406 3.58 67.49 33.58
C PRO A 406 3.62 66.13 32.85
N PRO A 407 4.78 65.43 32.80
CA PRO A 407 5.05 64.40 31.81
C PRO A 407 4.32 63.10 32.16
N ALA A 408 3.00 63.08 31.99
CA ALA A 408 2.21 61.86 32.03
C ALA A 408 2.75 60.91 30.95
N ALA A 409 2.88 61.41 29.71
CA ALA A 409 3.15 60.61 28.51
C ALA A 409 4.58 60.73 27.96
N ALA A 410 5.59 61.04 28.80
CA ALA A 410 6.97 61.19 28.34
C ALA A 410 7.90 60.14 28.96
N TRP A 411 8.92 59.75 28.21
CA TRP A 411 9.96 58.87 28.73
C TRP A 411 10.89 59.64 29.65
N SER A 412 10.55 59.66 30.93
CA SER A 412 11.44 60.19 31.96
C SER A 412 12.75 59.41 31.97
N LYS A 413 13.81 60.03 32.50
CA LYS A 413 15.11 59.36 32.69
C LYS A 413 14.96 58.09 33.51
N ARG A 414 14.12 58.13 34.55
CA ARG A 414 13.85 57.00 35.44
C ARG A 414 13.02 55.90 34.75
N TYR A 415 12.07 56.27 33.88
CA TYR A 415 11.34 55.29 33.06
C TYR A 415 12.28 54.54 32.10
N LYS A 416 13.21 55.26 31.45
CA LYS A 416 14.26 54.67 30.59
C LYS A 416 15.15 53.71 31.39
N GLU A 417 15.57 54.12 32.57
CA GLU A 417 16.37 53.29 33.49
C GLU A 417 15.61 52.03 33.95
N ALA A 418 14.33 52.17 34.31
CA ALA A 418 13.48 51.03 34.66
C ALA A 418 13.38 50.00 33.53
N ARG A 419 13.29 50.48 32.28
CA ARG A 419 13.32 49.62 31.09
C ARG A 419 14.66 48.92 30.91
N GLN A 420 15.79 49.63 31.10
CA GLN A 420 17.11 49.01 31.00
C GLN A 420 17.28 47.86 32.00
N PHE A 421 16.79 48.01 33.24
CA PHE A 421 16.77 46.90 34.20
C PHE A 421 15.81 45.77 33.80
N LEU A 422 14.70 46.08 33.13
CA LEU A 422 13.73 45.06 32.70
C LEU A 422 14.22 44.17 31.55
N TYR A 423 14.93 44.74 30.56
CA TYR A 423 15.43 44.00 29.38
C TYR A 423 16.90 43.61 29.46
N GLY A 424 17.65 44.27 30.33
CA GLY A 424 19.11 44.28 30.27
C GLY A 424 19.63 45.28 29.23
N SER A 425 20.86 45.73 29.42
CA SER A 425 21.63 46.54 28.46
C SER A 425 23.11 46.21 28.57
N ASP A 426 23.93 46.73 27.65
CA ASP A 426 25.39 46.58 27.73
C ASP A 426 25.89 47.10 29.09
N GLY A 427 26.29 46.18 29.96
CA GLY A 427 26.77 46.45 31.31
C GLY A 427 25.75 46.35 32.45
N HIS A 428 24.45 46.07 32.20
CA HIS A 428 23.42 45.91 33.25
C HIS A 428 22.65 44.59 33.04
N PRO A 429 22.84 43.56 33.90
CA PRO A 429 22.04 42.34 33.83
C PRO A 429 20.58 42.62 34.19
N GLN A 430 19.68 41.79 33.66
CA GLN A 430 18.25 41.88 33.92
C GLN A 430 17.95 41.80 35.41
N ASP A 431 17.19 42.77 35.93
CA ASP A 431 16.78 42.87 37.33
C ASP A 431 15.32 43.36 37.41
N GLN A 432 14.40 42.40 37.44
CA GLN A 432 12.96 42.68 37.50
C GLN A 432 12.56 43.38 38.80
N GLY A 433 13.23 43.11 39.92
CA GLY A 433 12.93 43.74 41.21
C GLY A 433 13.23 45.24 41.19
N LYS A 434 14.38 45.63 40.65
CA LYS A 434 14.72 47.05 40.44
C LYS A 434 13.81 47.73 39.43
N ALA A 435 13.50 47.06 38.31
CA ALA A 435 12.58 47.58 37.32
C ALA A 435 11.20 47.87 37.93
N LEU A 436 10.64 46.93 38.69
CA LEU A 436 9.37 47.09 39.40
C LEU A 436 9.39 48.27 40.38
N ALA A 437 10.45 48.39 41.18
CA ALA A 437 10.59 49.50 42.12
C ALA A 437 10.62 50.87 41.41
N LEU A 438 11.41 50.97 40.33
CA LEU A 438 11.50 52.20 39.54
C LEU A 438 10.17 52.52 38.84
N PHE A 439 9.49 51.53 38.24
CA PHE A 439 8.17 51.75 37.67
C PHE A 439 7.13 52.18 38.72
N ARG A 440 7.17 51.61 39.93
CA ARG A 440 6.28 52.03 41.03
C ARG A 440 6.54 53.48 41.44
N THR A 441 7.80 53.92 41.53
CA THR A 441 8.12 55.32 41.82
C THR A 441 7.67 56.28 40.71
N GLU A 442 7.82 55.91 39.44
CA GLU A 442 7.36 56.73 38.31
C GLU A 442 5.84 56.75 38.17
N ALA A 443 5.17 55.62 38.44
CA ALA A 443 3.71 55.53 38.48
C ALA A 443 3.13 56.45 39.57
N LEU A 444 3.75 56.50 40.76
CA LEU A 444 3.38 57.43 41.83
C LEU A 444 3.60 58.89 41.43
N ALA A 445 4.60 59.18 40.58
CA ALA A 445 4.87 60.50 40.03
C ALA A 445 3.90 60.92 38.91
N GLY A 446 2.97 60.05 38.50
CA GLY A 446 1.93 60.37 37.52
C GLY A 446 2.25 59.96 36.08
N ASN A 447 3.34 59.20 35.84
CA ASN A 447 3.72 58.75 34.50
C ASN A 447 2.81 57.59 34.02
N ASP A 448 2.01 57.80 32.98
CA ASP A 448 1.02 56.81 32.53
C ASP A 448 1.69 55.59 31.88
N LEU A 449 2.85 55.76 31.24
CA LEU A 449 3.65 54.68 30.66
C LEU A 449 4.19 53.76 31.75
N ALA A 450 4.64 54.34 32.87
CA ALA A 450 5.10 53.60 34.04
C ALA A 450 3.95 52.89 34.74
N MET A 451 2.76 53.51 34.84
CA MET A 451 1.56 52.86 35.38
C MET A 451 1.16 51.64 34.55
N TYR A 452 1.16 51.76 33.21
CA TYR A 452 0.86 50.64 32.33
C TYR A 452 1.92 49.53 32.40
N ALA A 453 3.21 49.90 32.37
CA ALA A 453 4.31 48.94 32.48
C ALA A 453 4.28 48.18 33.81
N LEU A 454 4.05 48.90 34.92
CA LEU A 454 3.88 48.31 36.25
C LEU A 454 2.69 47.35 36.26
N ALA A 455 1.53 47.77 35.77
CA ALA A 455 0.36 46.92 35.69
C ALA A 455 0.61 45.65 34.86
N LYS A 456 1.27 45.77 33.70
CA LYS A 456 1.63 44.62 32.86
C LYS A 456 2.53 43.65 33.63
N LEU A 457 3.58 44.13 34.29
CA LEU A 457 4.50 43.28 35.07
C LEU A 457 3.79 42.55 36.21
N LEU A 458 2.90 43.24 36.93
CA LEU A 458 2.12 42.64 38.02
C LEU A 458 1.06 41.62 37.52
N LEU A 459 0.67 41.69 36.25
CA LEU A 459 -0.30 40.77 35.61
C LEU A 459 0.37 39.53 34.99
N VAL A 460 1.70 39.48 34.83
CA VAL A 460 2.40 38.31 34.26
C VAL A 460 2.30 37.13 35.23
N LYS A 461 1.78 35.99 34.74
CA LYS A 461 1.57 34.74 35.48
C LYS A 461 2.89 34.13 35.97
N GLY A 462 3.34 34.59 37.13
CA GLY A 462 4.35 33.94 37.96
C GLY A 462 4.15 34.44 39.39
N GLU A 463 3.54 33.60 40.23
CA GLU A 463 3.17 33.89 41.64
C GLU A 463 1.94 34.80 41.83
N VAL A 464 0.77 34.17 41.63
CA VAL A 464 -0.53 34.71 42.04
C VAL A 464 -0.55 34.89 43.55
N SER A 465 -0.51 36.14 44.02
CA SER A 465 -1.34 36.59 45.16
C SER A 465 -1.17 38.08 45.48
N GLN A 466 0.05 38.65 45.43
CA GLN A 466 0.23 39.86 46.24
C GLN A 466 -0.37 41.16 45.68
N ASP A 467 -0.52 41.35 44.36
CA ASP A 467 -0.86 42.70 43.86
C ASP A 467 -1.83 42.73 42.65
N LEU A 468 -2.73 41.75 42.45
CA LEU A 468 -3.74 41.81 41.36
C LEU A 468 -4.59 43.09 41.44
N SER A 469 -5.06 43.44 42.64
CA SER A 469 -5.82 44.67 42.88
C SER A 469 -4.99 45.92 42.58
N GLU A 470 -3.68 45.90 42.86
CA GLU A 470 -2.79 47.00 42.56
C GLU A 470 -2.55 47.14 41.06
N ALA A 471 -2.34 46.01 40.37
CA ALA A 471 -2.16 45.95 38.93
C ALA A 471 -3.37 46.54 38.19
N LEU A 472 -4.57 46.12 38.60
CA LEU A 472 -5.83 46.62 38.03
C LEU A 472 -6.04 48.11 38.33
N ARG A 473 -5.66 48.58 39.52
CA ARG A 473 -5.71 50.00 39.88
C ARG A 473 -4.80 50.84 39.00
N TRP A 474 -3.55 50.42 38.81
CA TRP A 474 -2.59 51.12 37.95
C TRP A 474 -2.99 51.07 36.48
N LEU A 475 -3.52 49.94 36.02
CA LEU A 475 -4.04 49.80 34.66
C LEU A 475 -5.18 50.78 34.39
N ARG A 476 -6.17 50.84 35.30
CA ARG A 476 -7.30 51.76 35.19
C ARG A 476 -6.85 53.21 35.22
N ARG A 477 -5.95 53.58 36.13
CA ARG A 477 -5.41 54.95 36.20
C ARG A 477 -4.65 55.35 34.93
N SER A 478 -3.87 54.44 34.35
CA SER A 478 -3.20 54.69 33.06
C SER A 478 -4.20 54.86 31.92
N ALA A 479 -5.27 54.04 31.88
CA ALA A 479 -6.33 54.15 30.88
C ALA A 479 -7.11 55.48 30.98
N GLU A 480 -7.38 55.94 32.21
CA GLU A 480 -7.99 57.25 32.50
C GLU A 480 -7.10 58.43 32.08
N LEU A 481 -5.78 58.25 32.07
CA LEU A 481 -4.80 59.21 31.53
C LEU A 481 -4.64 59.11 30.01
N ASN A 482 -5.59 58.49 29.31
CA ASN A 482 -5.62 58.30 27.86
C ASN A 482 -4.50 57.42 27.28
N ASN A 483 -3.86 56.56 28.08
CA ASN A 483 -2.91 55.61 27.52
C ASN A 483 -3.64 54.56 26.66
N GLN A 484 -3.49 54.63 25.34
CA GLN A 484 -4.19 53.73 24.41
C GLN A 484 -3.95 52.24 24.66
N PHE A 485 -2.76 51.84 25.14
CA PHE A 485 -2.45 50.44 25.42
C PHE A 485 -3.12 49.97 26.71
N ALA A 486 -3.16 50.83 27.73
CA ALA A 486 -3.89 50.57 28.97
C ALA A 486 -5.41 50.46 28.72
N GLN A 487 -5.97 51.35 27.89
CA GLN A 487 -7.37 51.31 27.48
C GLN A 487 -7.72 50.00 26.75
N TYR A 488 -6.92 49.60 25.76
CA TYR A 488 -7.10 48.32 25.06
C TYR A 488 -7.07 47.14 26.04
N ARG A 489 -6.04 47.10 26.90
CA ARG A 489 -5.84 46.01 27.86
C ARG A 489 -6.99 45.92 28.86
N LEU A 490 -7.45 47.05 29.40
CA LEU A 490 -8.57 47.10 30.32
C LEU A 490 -9.87 46.64 29.63
N GLY A 491 -10.11 47.10 28.40
CA GLY A 491 -11.23 46.66 27.57
C GLY A 491 -11.24 45.15 27.33
N LYS A 492 -10.08 44.56 26.99
CA LYS A 492 -9.92 43.10 26.85
C LYS A 492 -10.27 42.34 28.14
N LEU A 493 -9.77 42.80 29.29
CA LEU A 493 -10.03 42.14 30.58
C LEU A 493 -11.51 42.19 30.98
N LEU A 494 -12.16 43.36 30.83
CA LEU A 494 -13.59 43.53 31.10
C LEU A 494 -14.46 42.73 30.13
N PHE A 495 -14.03 42.56 28.88
CA PHE A 495 -14.76 41.74 27.91
C PHE A 495 -14.66 40.23 28.21
N GLN A 496 -13.47 39.75 28.60
CA GLN A 496 -13.22 38.32 28.83
C GLN A 496 -13.81 37.81 30.15
N GLY A 497 -13.89 38.65 31.17
CA GLY A 497 -14.46 38.26 32.46
C GLY A 497 -13.55 37.35 33.32
N GLU A 498 -12.27 37.18 32.97
CA GLU A 498 -11.37 36.24 33.65
C GLU A 498 -10.79 36.80 34.97
N LEU A 499 -10.36 38.06 34.98
CA LEU A 499 -9.73 38.74 36.13
C LEU A 499 -10.61 39.83 36.75
N LEU A 500 -11.65 40.27 36.03
CA LEU A 500 -12.64 41.25 36.44
C LEU A 500 -14.02 40.70 36.11
N PRO A 501 -15.09 41.09 36.83
CA PRO A 501 -16.45 40.81 36.40
C PRO A 501 -16.66 41.29 34.96
N GLN A 502 -17.28 40.45 34.13
CA GLN A 502 -17.52 40.80 32.73
C GLN A 502 -18.43 42.03 32.64
N ASN A 503 -17.98 43.05 31.91
CA ASN A 503 -18.77 44.25 31.61
C ASN A 503 -18.53 44.65 30.16
N VAL A 504 -19.39 44.16 29.27
CA VAL A 504 -19.28 44.36 27.82
C VAL A 504 -19.40 45.84 27.46
N GLU A 505 -20.29 46.58 28.10
CA GLU A 505 -20.53 48.00 27.80
C GLU A 505 -19.29 48.85 28.12
N GLU A 506 -18.74 48.68 29.32
CA GLU A 506 -17.51 49.37 29.72
C GLU A 506 -16.31 48.92 28.88
N ALA A 507 -16.22 47.63 28.55
CA ALA A 507 -15.18 47.11 27.66
C ALA A 507 -15.20 47.80 26.29
N LEU A 508 -16.38 47.95 25.70
CA LEU A 508 -16.56 48.63 24.41
C LEU A 508 -16.15 50.10 24.47
N GLN A 509 -16.47 50.81 25.55
CA GLN A 509 -16.04 52.20 25.74
C GLN A 509 -14.52 52.34 25.72
N TRP A 510 -13.81 51.48 26.47
CA TRP A 510 -12.35 51.49 26.51
C TRP A 510 -11.71 51.04 25.18
N LEU A 511 -12.27 50.03 24.52
CA LEU A 511 -11.81 49.60 23.19
C LEU A 511 -12.01 50.70 22.15
N MET A 512 -13.15 51.40 22.17
CA MET A 512 -13.44 52.53 21.29
C MET A 512 -12.46 53.68 21.51
N ALA A 513 -12.22 54.07 22.76
CA ALA A 513 -11.27 55.12 23.10
C ALA A 513 -9.85 54.78 22.63
N SER A 514 -9.42 53.52 22.80
CA SER A 514 -8.11 53.06 22.33
C SER A 514 -8.02 53.04 20.79
N ALA A 515 -9.04 52.54 20.11
CA ALA A 515 -9.07 52.43 18.65
C ALA A 515 -9.08 53.81 17.96
N GLN A 516 -9.77 54.79 18.56
CA GLN A 516 -9.78 56.19 18.10
C GLN A 516 -8.41 56.86 18.18
N GLN A 517 -7.55 56.41 19.11
CA GLN A 517 -6.17 56.88 19.23
C GLN A 517 -5.19 56.20 18.25
N GLY A 518 -5.66 55.25 17.45
CA GLY A 518 -4.84 54.56 16.46
C GLY A 518 -4.37 53.16 16.87
N ASN A 519 -4.77 52.65 18.04
CA ASN A 519 -4.32 51.34 18.50
C ASN A 519 -4.81 50.22 17.56
N GLN A 520 -3.90 49.64 16.77
CA GLN A 520 -4.23 48.61 15.78
C GLN A 520 -4.95 47.38 16.39
N PHE A 521 -4.65 47.02 17.64
CA PHE A 521 -5.24 45.85 18.29
C PHE A 521 -6.68 46.12 18.73
N ALA A 522 -6.95 47.33 19.25
CA ALA A 522 -8.29 47.77 19.57
C ALA A 522 -9.16 47.96 18.32
N GLN A 523 -8.58 48.51 17.24
CA GLN A 523 -9.25 48.62 15.94
C GLN A 523 -9.61 47.23 15.38
N TYR A 524 -8.69 46.27 15.41
CA TYR A 524 -8.98 44.89 15.03
C TYR A 524 -10.11 44.28 15.88
N ALA A 525 -10.04 44.42 17.20
CA ALA A 525 -11.03 43.87 18.13
C ALA A 525 -12.44 44.44 17.89
N LEU A 526 -12.57 45.77 17.72
CA LEU A 526 -13.85 46.41 17.39
C LEU A 526 -14.36 45.96 16.02
N GLY A 527 -13.48 45.92 15.02
CA GLY A 527 -13.81 45.42 13.68
C GLY A 527 -14.43 44.04 13.73
N LYS A 528 -13.84 43.14 14.54
CA LYS A 528 -14.38 41.80 14.77
C LYS A 528 -15.70 41.78 15.53
N LEU A 529 -15.86 42.61 16.57
CA LEU A 529 -17.10 42.68 17.35
C LEU A 529 -18.28 43.05 16.47
N TYR A 530 -18.13 44.10 15.66
CA TYR A 530 -19.14 44.53 14.70
C TYR A 530 -19.37 43.52 13.58
N LEU A 531 -18.35 42.76 13.18
CA LEU A 531 -18.50 41.71 12.17
C LEU A 531 -19.30 40.51 12.70
N LEU A 532 -19.03 40.10 13.94
CA LEU A 532 -19.65 38.92 14.58
C LEU A 532 -21.09 39.17 15.03
N GLY A 533 -21.43 40.38 15.47
CA GLY A 533 -22.82 40.74 15.80
C GLY A 533 -23.39 40.09 17.08
N LYS A 534 -22.55 39.51 17.95
CA LYS A 534 -23.00 38.78 19.16
C LYS A 534 -23.29 39.71 20.34
N GLU A 535 -22.28 40.46 20.73
CA GLU A 535 -22.31 41.37 21.89
C GLU A 535 -22.69 42.81 21.51
N VAL A 536 -22.54 43.14 20.22
CA VAL A 536 -22.96 44.40 19.60
C VAL A 536 -23.78 44.08 18.35
N PRO A 537 -24.72 44.94 17.92
CA PRO A 537 -25.40 44.78 16.65
C PRO A 537 -24.41 44.65 15.50
N GLN A 538 -24.66 43.71 14.58
CA GLN A 538 -23.81 43.53 13.42
C GLN A 538 -23.82 44.79 12.56
N ASP A 539 -22.64 45.36 12.31
CA ASP A 539 -22.45 46.51 11.43
C ASP A 539 -21.22 46.26 10.56
N ARG A 540 -21.46 45.88 9.31
CA ARG A 540 -20.37 45.54 8.40
C ARG A 540 -19.57 46.73 7.91
N ASP A 541 -20.21 47.88 7.79
CA ASP A 541 -19.51 49.07 7.35
C ASP A 541 -18.57 49.54 8.46
N ALA A 542 -19.03 49.51 9.72
CA ALA A 542 -18.16 49.74 10.88
C ALA A 542 -17.05 48.70 10.98
N ALA A 543 -17.36 47.41 10.79
CA ALA A 543 -16.36 46.35 10.79
C ALA A 543 -15.26 46.60 9.74
N GLY A 544 -15.67 46.86 8.49
CA GLY A 544 -14.75 47.15 7.39
C GLY A 544 -13.87 48.37 7.65
N ARG A 545 -14.44 49.46 8.19
CA ARG A 545 -13.67 50.67 8.56
C ARG A 545 -12.59 50.35 9.59
N TRP A 546 -12.95 49.71 10.70
CA TRP A 546 -12.01 49.42 11.78
C TRP A 546 -10.94 48.40 11.38
N LEU A 547 -11.31 47.34 10.66
CA LEU A 547 -10.35 46.36 10.15
C LEU A 547 -9.38 46.99 9.14
N SER A 548 -9.85 47.90 8.28
CA SER A 548 -8.98 48.60 7.32
C SER A 548 -7.91 49.45 8.02
N LEU A 549 -8.28 50.13 9.11
CA LEU A 549 -7.33 50.92 9.90
C LEU A 549 -6.27 50.04 10.59
N ALA A 550 -6.66 48.88 11.10
CA ALA A 550 -5.71 47.93 11.67
C ALA A 550 -4.80 47.30 10.60
N ALA A 551 -5.36 46.92 9.45
CA ALA A 551 -4.60 46.33 8.34
C ALA A 551 -3.57 47.29 7.76
N ALA A 552 -3.91 48.59 7.67
CA ALA A 552 -2.98 49.63 7.22
C ALA A 552 -1.74 49.78 8.11
N GLN A 553 -1.81 49.32 9.36
CA GLN A 553 -0.69 49.30 10.32
C GLN A 553 0.07 47.96 10.32
N GLY A 554 -0.22 47.06 9.36
CA GLY A 554 0.42 45.76 9.22
C GLY A 554 -0.27 44.61 9.98
N ASN A 555 -1.50 44.81 10.47
CA ASN A 555 -2.25 43.72 11.11
C ASN A 555 -2.75 42.70 10.06
N GLU A 556 -2.00 41.61 9.89
CA GLU A 556 -2.29 40.55 8.94
C GLU A 556 -3.65 39.86 9.20
N TYR A 557 -4.07 39.77 10.47
CA TYR A 557 -5.37 39.22 10.83
C TYR A 557 -6.51 40.13 10.36
N ALA A 558 -6.36 41.44 10.49
CA ALA A 558 -7.34 42.40 10.02
C ALA A 558 -7.46 42.36 8.49
N GLN A 559 -6.33 42.28 7.76
CA GLN A 559 -6.32 42.12 6.31
C GLN A 559 -7.08 40.87 5.88
N TYR A 560 -6.82 39.75 6.55
CA TYR A 560 -7.53 38.49 6.29
C TYR A 560 -9.05 38.63 6.40
N PHE A 561 -9.57 39.31 7.43
CA PHE A 561 -11.02 39.49 7.58
C PHE A 561 -11.62 40.41 6.53
N LEU A 562 -10.89 41.42 6.04
CA LEU A 562 -11.34 42.26 4.94
C LEU A 562 -11.47 41.47 3.64
N ASP A 563 -10.45 40.66 3.31
CA ASP A 563 -10.43 39.85 2.09
C ASP A 563 -11.57 38.82 2.02
N HIS A 564 -12.12 38.43 3.18
CA HIS A 564 -13.14 37.39 3.30
C HIS A 564 -14.47 37.91 3.88
N MET A 565 -14.64 39.24 4.01
CA MET A 565 -15.84 39.82 4.65
C MET A 565 -17.11 39.54 3.84
N ASP A 566 -16.99 39.49 2.51
CA ASP A 566 -18.10 39.34 1.55
C ASP A 566 -18.43 37.90 1.17
N ASP A 567 -17.75 36.90 1.76
CA ASP A 567 -18.14 35.49 1.69
C ASP A 567 -19.45 35.28 2.49
N ARG A 568 -20.58 35.74 1.93
CA ARG A 568 -21.86 35.92 2.63
C ARG A 568 -22.91 34.84 2.35
N SER A 569 -22.66 33.83 1.52
CA SER A 569 -23.68 32.81 1.18
C SER A 569 -23.55 31.47 1.90
N ALA A 570 -22.56 31.28 2.77
CA ALA A 570 -22.43 30.08 3.58
C ALA A 570 -22.00 30.46 5.00
N ALA A 571 -22.77 30.03 6.01
CA ALA A 571 -22.33 30.09 7.40
C ALA A 571 -20.88 29.54 7.49
N PRO A 572 -20.00 30.08 8.37
CA PRO A 572 -18.61 29.60 8.50
C PRO A 572 -18.50 28.07 8.57
N LEU A 573 -19.51 27.42 9.16
CA LEU A 573 -19.67 25.98 9.27
C LEU A 573 -19.91 25.27 7.92
N LEU A 574 -20.83 25.80 7.09
CA LEU A 574 -21.10 25.29 5.74
C LEU A 574 -19.87 25.42 4.84
N LEU A 575 -19.14 26.52 4.99
CA LEU A 575 -17.89 26.75 4.25
C LEU A 575 -16.78 25.78 4.68
N SER A 576 -16.68 25.46 5.97
CA SER A 576 -15.74 24.44 6.46
C SER A 576 -16.07 23.05 5.93
N ALA A 577 -17.34 22.63 5.93
CA ALA A 577 -17.74 21.36 5.33
C ALA A 577 -17.43 21.31 3.82
N THR A 578 -17.68 22.41 3.11
CA THR A 578 -17.38 22.55 1.66
C THR A 578 -15.88 22.53 1.38
N ARG A 579 -15.05 23.20 2.19
CA ARG A 579 -13.57 23.15 2.08
C ARG A 579 -13.04 21.75 2.37
N LEU A 580 -13.57 21.05 3.37
CA LEU A 580 -13.19 19.67 3.66
C LEU A 580 -13.48 18.75 2.46
N LEU A 581 -14.63 18.92 1.81
CA LEU A 581 -14.98 18.20 0.59
C LEU A 581 -14.01 18.53 -0.56
N HIS A 582 -13.70 19.81 -0.77
CA HIS A 582 -12.74 20.26 -1.77
C HIS A 582 -11.35 19.64 -1.56
N HIS A 583 -10.84 19.70 -0.32
CA HIS A 583 -9.56 19.08 0.04
C HIS A 583 -9.57 17.57 -0.18
N LEU A 584 -10.67 16.91 0.11
CA LEU A 584 -10.80 15.48 -0.13
C LEU A 584 -10.75 15.14 -1.63
N GLY A 585 -11.37 15.96 -2.48
CA GLY A 585 -11.21 15.87 -3.94
C GLY A 585 -9.75 15.99 -4.40
N ASN A 586 -8.98 16.91 -3.80
CA ASN A 586 -7.54 17.03 -4.08
C ASN A 586 -6.76 15.79 -3.61
N ILE A 587 -7.09 15.22 -2.45
CA ILE A 587 -6.44 13.99 -1.97
C ILE A 587 -6.74 12.82 -2.93
N PHE A 588 -7.98 12.67 -3.40
CA PHE A 588 -8.31 11.65 -4.41
C PHE A 588 -7.50 11.84 -5.69
N ARG A 589 -7.38 13.08 -6.20
CA ARG A 589 -6.53 13.39 -7.36
C ARG A 589 -5.07 13.00 -7.13
N GLU A 590 -4.51 13.26 -5.95
CA GLU A 590 -3.14 12.84 -5.61
C GLU A 590 -2.97 11.31 -5.57
N GLN A 591 -4.04 10.56 -5.31
CA GLN A 591 -4.01 9.10 -5.31
C GLN A 591 -4.26 8.49 -6.70
N GLU A 592 -4.63 9.28 -7.71
CA GLU A 592 -4.78 8.77 -9.07
C GLU A 592 -3.41 8.45 -9.69
N PRO A 593 -3.26 7.28 -10.34
CA PRO A 593 -2.08 7.02 -11.14
C PRO A 593 -2.00 8.02 -12.31
N PRO A 594 -0.81 8.52 -12.68
CA PRO A 594 -0.69 9.45 -13.79
C PRO A 594 -1.25 8.84 -15.08
N PRO A 595 -1.89 9.64 -15.96
CA PRO A 595 -2.37 9.15 -17.24
C PRO A 595 -1.19 8.52 -17.98
N ARG A 596 -1.37 7.27 -18.44
CA ARG A 596 -0.35 6.57 -19.23
C ARG A 596 -0.22 7.31 -20.57
N SER A 597 0.69 8.28 -20.64
CA SER A 597 1.10 8.91 -21.89
C SER A 597 1.62 7.83 -22.84
N GLY A 598 1.13 7.87 -24.07
CA GLY A 598 1.40 6.87 -25.11
C GLY A 598 2.89 6.52 -25.19
N GLY A 599 3.19 5.24 -24.97
CA GLY A 599 4.54 4.71 -24.88
C GLY A 599 4.60 3.65 -23.79
N MET A 600 4.63 2.39 -24.22
CA MET A 600 4.71 1.20 -23.37
C MET A 600 5.91 1.28 -22.42
N ARG A 601 5.68 1.75 -21.19
CA ARG A 601 6.58 1.57 -20.05
C ARG A 601 5.82 0.86 -18.95
N ILE A 602 6.21 -0.39 -18.71
CA ILE A 602 5.78 -1.20 -17.59
C ILE A 602 6.28 -0.49 -16.31
N ALA A 603 5.40 0.27 -15.66
CA ALA A 603 5.67 0.84 -14.35
C ALA A 603 5.61 -0.28 -13.30
N VAL A 604 6.73 -0.98 -13.13
CA VAL A 604 6.94 -1.87 -11.98
C VAL A 604 7.17 -0.99 -10.75
N ASP A 605 6.44 -1.26 -9.67
CA ASP A 605 6.61 -0.63 -8.35
C ASP A 605 8.11 -0.54 -7.98
N ARG A 606 8.58 0.66 -7.65
CA ARG A 606 9.99 0.97 -7.35
C ARG A 606 10.57 0.03 -6.28
N LYS A 607 9.73 -0.40 -5.32
CA LYS A 607 10.13 -1.37 -4.27
C LYS A 607 10.24 -2.80 -4.79
N LEU A 608 9.41 -3.18 -5.75
CA LEU A 608 9.47 -4.48 -6.42
C LEU A 608 10.68 -4.55 -7.37
N LEU A 609 10.96 -3.47 -8.09
CA LEU A 609 12.17 -3.32 -8.91
C LEU A 609 13.44 -3.40 -8.07
N GLN A 610 13.45 -2.81 -6.88
CA GLN A 610 14.57 -2.90 -5.94
C GLN A 610 14.77 -4.34 -5.42
N LYS A 611 13.69 -5.05 -5.06
CA LYS A 611 13.77 -6.47 -4.68
C LYS A 611 14.20 -7.39 -5.82
N ILE A 612 13.79 -7.09 -7.06
CA ILE A 612 14.23 -7.82 -8.26
C ILE A 612 15.70 -7.55 -8.55
N ARG A 613 16.16 -6.30 -8.36
CA ARG A 613 17.58 -5.90 -8.51
C ARG A 613 18.45 -6.56 -7.45
N GLU A 614 18.06 -6.51 -6.18
CA GLU A 614 18.74 -7.19 -5.07
C GLU A 614 18.84 -8.71 -5.33
N LYS A 615 17.78 -9.33 -5.87
CA LYS A 615 17.81 -10.75 -6.26
C LYS A 615 18.69 -11.05 -7.47
N LYS A 616 18.83 -10.13 -8.44
CA LYS A 616 19.70 -10.31 -9.61
C LYS A 616 21.18 -10.14 -9.24
N THR A 617 21.49 -9.18 -8.39
CA THR A 617 22.85 -8.98 -7.85
C THR A 617 23.26 -10.14 -6.93
N ALA A 618 22.34 -10.67 -6.12
CA ALA A 618 22.57 -11.89 -5.33
C ALA A 618 22.77 -13.17 -6.16
N ARG A 619 22.40 -13.15 -7.46
CA ARG A 619 22.64 -14.23 -8.43
C ARG A 619 23.85 -13.96 -9.34
N GLY A 620 24.64 -12.93 -9.07
CA GLY A 620 25.93 -12.68 -9.75
C GLY A 620 25.85 -11.86 -11.04
N HIS A 621 24.69 -11.30 -11.40
CA HIS A 621 24.57 -10.43 -12.59
C HIS A 621 25.06 -9.00 -12.31
N LYS A 622 25.76 -8.39 -13.29
CA LYS A 622 26.26 -7.00 -13.21
C LYS A 622 25.12 -5.99 -13.37
N TRP A 623 25.36 -4.78 -12.82
CA TRP A 623 24.39 -3.69 -12.69
C TRP A 623 23.73 -3.25 -14.01
N ASP A 624 24.43 -3.37 -15.14
CA ASP A 624 24.01 -2.88 -16.47
C ASP A 624 23.83 -3.98 -17.54
N ASP A 625 23.53 -5.24 -17.15
CA ASP A 625 23.17 -6.28 -18.13
C ASP A 625 21.83 -5.95 -18.80
N HIS A 626 21.88 -5.46 -20.03
CA HIS A 626 20.75 -5.33 -20.94
C HIS A 626 20.76 -6.47 -21.96
N GLU A 627 19.65 -7.21 -22.09
CA GLU A 627 19.45 -8.08 -23.25
C GLU A 627 19.21 -7.21 -24.50
N PRO A 628 19.87 -7.50 -25.64
CA PRO A 628 19.68 -6.74 -26.86
C PRO A 628 18.24 -6.88 -27.37
N SER A 629 17.61 -5.74 -27.68
CA SER A 629 16.28 -5.69 -28.26
C SER A 629 16.29 -6.27 -29.67
N MET A 630 15.67 -7.44 -29.88
CA MET A 630 15.33 -7.91 -31.22
C MET A 630 14.18 -7.08 -31.76
N SER A 631 14.43 -6.31 -32.82
CA SER A 631 13.39 -5.70 -33.64
C SER A 631 12.73 -6.76 -34.51
N LEU A 632 11.43 -6.96 -34.32
CA LEU A 632 10.49 -7.48 -35.31
C LEU A 632 9.38 -6.45 -35.50
#